data_AF-A0A4Z0P988-F1
#
_entry.id   AF-A0A4Z0P988-F1
#
_cell.length_a   1.000
_cell.length_b   1.000
_cell.length_c   1.000
_cell.angle_alpha   90.00
_cell.angle_beta   90.00
_cell.angle_gamma   90.00
#
_symmetry.space_group_name_H-M   'P 1'
#
loop_
_entity.id
_entity.type
_entity.pdbx_description
1 polymer ?
#
loop_
_entity_poly.entity_id
_entity_poly.type
_entity_poly.pdbx_seq_one_letter_code
_entity_poly.pdbx_strand_id
1 'polypeptide(L)'
;MNRAELTAKAVSLIESATPISRSLAQANEITEAAYHLTRDQKRLLFIVVGRLRYASKDGVLGSGACELTVNEYAEMYNLPSAEASKDIRKAISGLSEKKVTIYNPDESTESEDSYESYPWMIKDAYSPRRGTYIIHLNPYLMPFFTLLDKRFTRLNFTEVSRLTNPYSMRLYESLCQYRKDDGSGFAILGGEWMRERYGLPKSYQRYAEFKRSFLTKAVAEIEKNTKMKIVFSEVTEGGKVTRIKFTYQQS
;
A
#
# COMPACT_ATOMS: atom_id res chain seq x y z
N MET A 1 -13.82 23.41 -19.51
CA MET A 1 -14.07 21.97 -19.70
C MET A 1 -15.24 21.57 -18.82
N ASN A 2 -16.25 20.91 -19.39
CA ASN A 2 -17.37 20.36 -18.62
C ASN A 2 -16.95 19.08 -17.88
N ARG A 3 -17.78 18.60 -16.94
CA ARG A 3 -17.49 17.41 -16.10
C ARG A 3 -17.30 16.12 -16.92
N ALA A 4 -17.97 15.97 -18.07
CA ALA A 4 -17.84 14.84 -18.97
C ALA A 4 -16.52 14.89 -19.76
N GLU A 5 -16.08 16.07 -20.20
CA GLU A 5 -14.78 16.29 -20.85
C GLU A 5 -13.61 16.07 -19.90
N LEU A 6 -13.75 16.48 -18.63
CA LEU A 6 -12.78 16.19 -17.57
C LEU A 6 -12.67 14.69 -17.32
N THR A 7 -13.81 13.99 -17.29
CA THR A 7 -13.86 12.53 -17.09
C THR A 7 -13.27 11.79 -18.29
N ALA A 8 -13.59 12.20 -19.53
CA ALA A 8 -13.04 11.59 -20.74
C ALA A 8 -11.53 11.85 -20.89
N LYS A 9 -11.06 13.05 -20.52
CA LYS A 9 -9.62 13.36 -20.46
C LYS A 9 -8.92 12.58 -19.35
N ALA A 10 -9.56 12.39 -18.19
CA ALA A 10 -9.05 11.54 -17.12
C ALA A 10 -8.86 10.11 -17.60
N VAL A 11 -9.89 9.57 -18.22
CA VAL A 11 -9.91 8.23 -18.78
C VAL A 11 -8.84 8.07 -19.86
N SER A 12 -8.70 9.01 -20.81
CA SER A 12 -7.68 8.90 -21.86
C SER A 12 -6.24 9.05 -21.34
N LEU A 13 -6.00 9.89 -20.32
CA LEU A 13 -4.68 10.01 -19.67
C LEU A 13 -4.31 8.74 -18.91
N ILE A 14 -5.29 8.03 -18.35
CA ILE A 14 -5.16 6.77 -17.63
C ILE A 14 -5.04 5.55 -18.57
N GLU A 15 -5.68 5.62 -19.74
CA GLU A 15 -5.71 4.59 -20.80
C GLU A 15 -4.49 4.65 -21.74
N SER A 16 -3.82 5.79 -21.86
CA SER A 16 -2.46 5.84 -22.41
C SER A 16 -1.46 5.28 -21.40
N ALA A 17 -0.28 4.80 -21.83
CA ALA A 17 0.80 4.38 -20.95
C ALA A 17 1.25 5.56 -20.06
N THR A 18 0.53 5.79 -18.97
CA THR A 18 0.72 6.97 -18.12
C THR A 18 2.04 6.83 -17.38
N PRO A 19 2.84 7.89 -17.26
CA PRO A 19 3.97 7.88 -16.36
C PRO A 19 3.50 7.59 -14.93
N ILE A 20 4.13 6.63 -14.26
CA ILE A 20 3.87 6.38 -12.84
C ILE A 20 4.64 7.42 -12.03
N SER A 21 3.96 8.07 -11.07
CA SER A 21 4.64 8.99 -10.16
C SER A 21 5.72 8.27 -9.35
N ARG A 22 6.96 8.77 -9.37
CA ARG A 22 8.06 8.26 -8.53
C ARG A 22 7.77 8.41 -7.03
N SER A 23 6.97 9.40 -6.67
CA SER A 23 6.49 9.63 -5.31
C SER A 23 5.02 9.20 -5.23
N LEU A 24 4.77 8.16 -4.43
CA LEU A 24 3.42 7.78 -4.04
C LEU A 24 3.04 8.56 -2.79
N ALA A 25 1.75 8.83 -2.65
CA ALA A 25 1.21 9.37 -1.43
C ALA A 25 -0.18 8.77 -1.17
N GLN A 26 -0.44 8.45 0.09
CA GLN A 26 -1.72 7.92 0.57
C GLN A 26 -2.01 8.50 1.95
N ALA A 27 -3.29 8.64 2.29
CA ALA A 27 -3.73 9.10 3.59
C ALA A 27 -3.28 8.10 4.68
N ASN A 28 -3.02 8.60 5.89
CA ASN A 28 -2.52 7.75 6.98
C ASN A 28 -3.53 6.66 7.37
N GLU A 29 -4.82 6.94 7.18
CA GLU A 29 -5.94 6.01 7.32
C GLU A 29 -5.72 4.73 6.49
N ILE A 30 -5.21 4.85 5.26
CA ILE A 30 -4.87 3.68 4.41
C ILE A 30 -3.58 3.02 4.88
N THR A 31 -2.61 3.80 5.39
CA THR A 31 -1.40 3.24 5.98
C THR A 31 -1.72 2.41 7.23
N GLU A 32 -2.68 2.84 8.05
CA GLU A 32 -3.06 2.23 9.33
C GLU A 32 -4.23 1.24 9.23
N ALA A 33 -4.90 1.18 8.08
CA ALA A 33 -6.03 0.29 7.85
C ALA A 33 -5.68 -1.20 8.00
N ALA A 34 -6.67 -2.02 8.38
CA ALA A 34 -6.53 -3.47 8.41
C ALA A 34 -6.85 -4.07 7.04
N TYR A 35 -5.86 -4.75 6.46
CA TYR A 35 -6.03 -5.55 5.26
C TYR A 35 -4.84 -6.48 5.05
N HIS A 36 -5.08 -7.54 4.28
CA HIS A 36 -4.04 -8.45 3.82
C HIS A 36 -4.08 -8.59 2.31
N LEU A 37 -3.00 -8.14 1.66
CA LEU A 37 -2.77 -8.28 0.24
C LEU A 37 -1.47 -9.07 0.03
N THR A 38 -1.46 -9.90 -1.00
CA THR A 38 -0.24 -10.56 -1.49
C THR A 38 0.71 -9.54 -2.12
N ARG A 39 1.97 -9.94 -2.35
CA ARG A 39 2.96 -9.12 -3.06
C ARG A 39 2.41 -8.53 -4.35
N ASP A 40 1.84 -9.38 -5.21
CA ASP A 40 1.44 -8.96 -6.55
C ASP A 40 0.19 -8.08 -6.51
N GLN A 41 -0.71 -8.30 -5.55
CA GLN A 41 -1.84 -7.40 -5.28
C GLN A 41 -1.38 -6.02 -4.79
N LYS A 42 -0.38 -5.97 -3.90
CA LYS A 42 0.23 -4.71 -3.48
C LYS A 42 0.91 -3.99 -4.63
N ARG A 43 1.64 -4.70 -5.48
CA ARG A 43 2.26 -4.16 -6.70
C ARG A 43 1.23 -3.53 -7.63
N LEU A 44 0.10 -4.21 -7.86
CA LEU A 44 -1.01 -3.64 -8.62
C LEU A 44 -1.53 -2.36 -7.96
N LEU A 45 -1.77 -2.39 -6.64
CA LEU A 45 -2.26 -1.23 -5.90
C LEU A 45 -1.29 -0.04 -6.01
N PHE A 46 0.02 -0.25 -5.88
CA PHE A 46 1.00 0.82 -6.04
C PHE A 46 1.00 1.44 -7.44
N ILE A 47 0.83 0.62 -8.50
CA ILE A 47 0.71 1.14 -9.86
C ILE A 47 -0.55 2.00 -9.99
N VAL A 48 -1.69 1.49 -9.54
CA VAL A 48 -2.97 2.22 -9.56
C VAL A 48 -2.83 3.55 -8.83
N VAL A 49 -2.36 3.53 -7.58
CA VAL A 49 -2.16 4.75 -6.78
C VAL A 49 -1.17 5.70 -7.46
N GLY A 50 -0.05 5.19 -7.98
CA GLY A 50 0.96 6.01 -8.65
C GLY A 50 0.45 6.73 -9.88
N ARG A 51 -0.46 6.11 -10.64
CA ARG A 51 -1.11 6.75 -11.79
C ARG A 51 -2.22 7.71 -11.40
N LEU A 52 -3.03 7.36 -10.40
CA LEU A 52 -4.02 8.29 -9.84
C LEU A 52 -3.34 9.57 -9.34
N ARG A 53 -2.21 9.43 -8.65
CA ARG A 53 -1.38 10.57 -8.21
C ARG A 53 -0.81 11.36 -9.37
N TYR A 54 -0.40 10.71 -10.45
CA TYR A 54 0.10 11.40 -11.64
C TYR A 54 -1.03 12.21 -12.30
N ALA A 55 -2.17 11.59 -12.59
CA ALA A 55 -3.33 12.25 -13.23
C ALA A 55 -3.90 13.40 -12.38
N SER A 56 -3.90 13.26 -11.05
CA SER A 56 -4.41 14.29 -10.14
C SER A 56 -3.58 15.58 -10.15
N LYS A 57 -2.33 15.56 -10.63
CA LYS A 57 -1.49 16.78 -10.72
C LYS A 57 -2.09 17.83 -11.64
N ASP A 58 -2.83 17.38 -12.66
CA ASP A 58 -3.46 18.26 -13.64
C ASP A 58 -4.89 18.66 -13.24
N GLY A 59 -5.27 18.45 -11.97
CA GLY A 59 -6.62 18.72 -11.46
C GLY A 59 -7.68 17.71 -11.91
N VAL A 60 -7.25 16.62 -12.55
CA VAL A 60 -8.13 15.60 -13.11
C VAL A 60 -8.29 14.44 -12.14
N LEU A 61 -9.45 14.36 -11.49
CA LEU A 61 -9.84 13.20 -10.69
C LEU A 61 -10.24 12.06 -11.63
N GLY A 62 -9.42 11.01 -11.65
CA GLY A 62 -9.68 9.79 -12.41
C GLY A 62 -11.00 9.12 -12.04
N SER A 63 -11.58 8.37 -12.97
CA SER A 63 -12.76 7.51 -12.75
C SER A 63 -12.50 6.31 -11.82
N GLY A 64 -11.29 6.22 -11.23
CA GLY A 64 -10.80 5.03 -10.54
C GLY A 64 -10.35 3.91 -11.49
N ALA A 65 -10.57 4.05 -12.81
CA ALA A 65 -10.04 3.13 -13.80
C ALA A 65 -8.51 3.25 -13.90
N CYS A 66 -7.83 2.16 -14.26
CA CYS A 66 -6.38 2.11 -14.47
C CYS A 66 -6.04 1.01 -15.49
N GLU A 67 -5.42 1.36 -16.62
CA GLU A 67 -5.03 0.40 -17.65
C GLU A 67 -3.62 -0.18 -17.42
N LEU A 68 -3.50 -1.40 -16.90
CA LEU A 68 -2.20 -2.07 -16.77
C LEU A 68 -1.92 -2.97 -17.97
N THR A 69 -0.69 -2.90 -18.52
CA THR A 69 -0.23 -3.87 -19.52
C THR A 69 0.73 -4.91 -18.93
N VAL A 70 0.74 -6.11 -19.52
CA VAL A 70 1.67 -7.19 -19.17
C VAL A 70 3.12 -6.77 -19.40
N ASN A 71 3.38 -6.05 -20.50
CA ASN A 71 4.74 -5.61 -20.84
C ASN A 71 5.28 -4.62 -19.80
N GLU A 72 4.48 -3.62 -19.42
CA GLU A 72 4.84 -2.66 -18.38
C GLU A 72 5.14 -3.35 -17.04
N TYR A 73 4.29 -4.27 -16.61
CA TYR A 73 4.50 -5.01 -15.37
C TYR A 73 5.77 -5.88 -15.45
N ALA A 74 5.99 -6.54 -16.59
CA ALA A 74 7.17 -7.36 -16.85
C ALA A 74 8.46 -6.54 -16.77
N GLU A 75 8.50 -5.37 -17.42
CA GLU A 75 9.65 -4.46 -17.39
C GLU A 75 9.90 -3.92 -15.97
N MET A 76 8.85 -3.45 -15.30
CA MET A 76 8.94 -2.83 -13.99
C MET A 76 9.46 -3.77 -12.90
N TYR A 77 9.05 -5.03 -12.95
CA TYR A 77 9.43 -6.05 -11.96
C TYR A 77 10.49 -7.01 -12.48
N ASN A 78 11.04 -6.77 -13.68
CA ASN A 78 12.02 -7.62 -14.35
C ASN A 78 11.61 -9.09 -14.40
N LEU A 79 10.44 -9.35 -14.97
CA LEU A 79 9.83 -10.68 -15.07
C LEU A 79 9.68 -11.11 -16.53
N PRO A 80 9.75 -12.42 -16.84
CA PRO A 80 9.27 -12.95 -18.10
C PRO A 80 7.80 -12.60 -18.34
N SER A 81 7.43 -12.29 -19.60
CA SER A 81 6.05 -11.90 -19.96
C SER A 81 4.98 -12.90 -19.51
N ALA A 82 5.28 -14.21 -19.60
CA ALA A 82 4.36 -15.26 -19.16
C ALA A 82 4.10 -15.24 -17.65
N GLU A 83 5.14 -14.98 -16.85
CA GLU A 83 5.03 -14.85 -15.39
C GLU A 83 4.27 -13.58 -15.02
N ALA A 84 4.60 -12.44 -15.65
CA ALA A 84 3.87 -11.18 -15.46
C ALA A 84 2.37 -11.35 -15.76
N SER A 85 2.01 -12.02 -16.86
CA SER A 85 0.61 -12.30 -17.19
C SER A 85 -0.09 -13.18 -16.15
N LYS A 86 0.61 -14.17 -15.59
CA LYS A 86 0.07 -15.04 -14.54
C LYS A 86 -0.13 -14.25 -13.23
N ASP A 87 0.87 -13.46 -12.84
CA ASP A 87 0.85 -12.65 -11.62
C ASP A 87 -0.28 -11.61 -11.68
N ILE A 88 -0.42 -10.88 -12.79
CA ILE A 88 -1.51 -9.90 -12.98
C ILE A 88 -2.87 -10.56 -12.85
N ARG A 89 -3.13 -11.68 -13.56
CA ARG A 89 -4.44 -12.36 -13.51
C ARG A 89 -4.79 -12.83 -12.11
N LYS A 90 -3.83 -13.45 -11.42
CA LYS A 90 -4.02 -13.93 -10.04
C LYS A 90 -4.23 -12.78 -9.07
N ALA A 91 -3.44 -11.71 -9.21
CA ALA A 91 -3.52 -10.54 -8.36
C ALA A 91 -4.85 -9.80 -8.53
N ILE A 92 -5.33 -9.61 -9.77
CA ILE A 92 -6.65 -9.02 -10.06
C ILE A 92 -7.76 -9.83 -9.41
N SER A 93 -7.84 -11.14 -9.69
CA SER A 93 -8.90 -12.00 -9.17
C SER A 93 -8.90 -12.02 -7.65
N GLY A 94 -7.72 -12.10 -7.01
CA GLY A 94 -7.69 -12.07 -5.57
C GLY A 94 -7.91 -10.68 -4.97
N LEU A 95 -7.70 -9.58 -5.71
CA LEU A 95 -7.92 -8.22 -5.22
C LEU A 95 -9.40 -7.86 -5.22
N SER A 96 -10.18 -8.34 -6.19
CA SER A 96 -11.63 -8.09 -6.25
C SER A 96 -12.40 -8.70 -5.09
N GLU A 97 -11.86 -9.76 -4.47
CA GLU A 97 -12.42 -10.41 -3.28
C GLU A 97 -12.02 -9.73 -1.95
N LYS A 98 -11.12 -8.74 -1.98
CA LYS A 98 -10.53 -8.14 -0.77
C LYS A 98 -11.18 -6.82 -0.41
N LYS A 99 -11.18 -6.56 0.89
CA LYS A 99 -11.60 -5.30 1.49
C LYS A 99 -10.44 -4.65 2.26
N VAL A 100 -10.60 -3.37 2.53
CA VAL A 100 -9.80 -2.58 3.45
C VAL A 100 -10.70 -2.05 4.55
N THR A 101 -10.29 -2.24 5.80
CA THR A 101 -11.02 -1.73 6.96
C THR A 101 -10.27 -0.55 7.53
N ILE A 102 -10.88 0.63 7.44
CA ILE A 102 -10.37 1.90 7.95
C ILE A 102 -11.03 2.12 9.31
N TYR A 103 -10.24 2.43 10.32
CA TYR A 103 -10.73 2.64 11.68
C TYR A 103 -10.78 4.13 11.96
N ASN A 104 -11.74 4.53 12.80
CA ASN A 104 -12.01 5.91 13.20
C ASN A 104 -11.79 6.01 14.72
N PRO A 105 -10.54 6.22 15.19
CA PRO A 105 -10.23 6.25 16.63
C PRO A 105 -11.00 7.34 17.37
N ASP A 106 -11.26 8.47 16.71
CA ASP A 106 -11.99 9.61 17.30
C ASP A 106 -13.47 9.30 17.58
N GLU A 107 -14.02 8.29 16.90
CA GLU A 107 -15.39 7.78 17.09
C GLU A 107 -15.43 6.46 17.88
N SER A 108 -14.25 5.92 18.22
CA SER A 108 -14.15 4.66 18.96
C SER A 108 -14.39 4.89 20.45
N THR A 109 -14.97 3.89 21.12
CA THR A 109 -15.18 3.90 22.57
C THR A 109 -14.13 3.02 23.26
N GLU A 110 -14.10 3.01 24.60
CA GLU A 110 -13.22 2.09 25.34
C GLU A 110 -13.53 0.61 25.07
N SER A 111 -14.75 0.28 24.65
CA SER A 111 -15.22 -1.10 24.47
C SER A 111 -15.41 -1.52 23.00
N GLU A 112 -15.47 -0.57 22.07
CA GLU A 112 -15.82 -0.84 20.67
C GLU A 112 -15.12 0.12 19.72
N ASP A 113 -14.44 -0.45 18.72
CA ASP A 113 -13.79 0.29 17.64
C ASP A 113 -14.81 0.71 16.58
N SER A 114 -14.82 2.00 16.21
CA SER A 114 -15.54 2.48 15.03
C SER A 114 -14.70 2.22 13.78
N TYR A 115 -15.29 1.62 12.75
CA TYR A 115 -14.61 1.34 11.48
C TYR A 115 -15.56 1.27 10.29
N GLU A 116 -14.99 1.48 9.11
CA GLU A 116 -15.65 1.34 7.82
C GLU A 116 -14.87 0.37 6.93
N SER A 117 -15.57 -0.52 6.23
CA SER A 117 -14.95 -1.52 5.37
C SER A 117 -15.35 -1.33 3.91
N TYR A 118 -14.35 -1.17 3.06
CA TYR A 118 -14.52 -0.88 1.64
C TYR A 118 -13.93 -2.00 0.79
N PRO A 119 -14.65 -2.52 -0.22
CA PRO A 119 -14.00 -3.37 -1.23
C PRO A 119 -12.97 -2.55 -2.00
N TRP A 120 -11.84 -3.18 -2.36
CA TRP A 120 -10.80 -2.51 -3.15
C TRP A 120 -11.29 -2.17 -4.56
N MET A 121 -12.07 -3.06 -5.17
CA MET A 121 -12.57 -2.93 -6.53
C MET A 121 -14.11 -2.86 -6.54
N ILE A 122 -14.67 -2.11 -7.48
CA ILE A 122 -16.14 -2.01 -7.69
C ILE A 122 -16.69 -2.99 -8.72
N LYS A 123 -15.82 -3.54 -9.57
CA LYS A 123 -16.13 -4.58 -10.54
C LYS A 123 -14.85 -5.34 -10.88
N ASP A 124 -15.01 -6.53 -11.41
CA ASP A 124 -13.90 -7.30 -11.93
C ASP A 124 -13.17 -6.54 -13.04
N ALA A 125 -11.85 -6.74 -13.12
CA ALA A 125 -11.08 -6.11 -14.19
C ALA A 125 -11.49 -6.71 -15.54
N TYR A 126 -11.52 -5.88 -16.57
CA TYR A 126 -11.80 -6.34 -17.94
C TYR A 126 -10.55 -6.24 -18.80
N SER A 127 -10.39 -7.18 -19.75
CA SER A 127 -9.29 -7.19 -20.70
C SER A 127 -9.79 -6.75 -22.07
N PRO A 128 -9.58 -5.48 -22.48
CA PRO A 128 -10.06 -5.00 -23.78
C PRO A 128 -9.33 -5.65 -24.96
N ARG A 129 -8.07 -6.05 -24.74
CA ARG A 129 -7.18 -6.62 -25.75
C ARG A 129 -6.12 -7.47 -25.06
N ARG A 130 -5.49 -8.36 -25.82
CA ARG A 130 -4.47 -9.28 -25.31
C ARG A 130 -3.35 -8.53 -24.59
N GLY A 131 -3.11 -8.90 -23.34
CA GLY A 131 -2.03 -8.33 -22.53
C GLY A 131 -2.35 -6.98 -21.88
N THR A 132 -3.60 -6.51 -21.95
CA THR A 132 -4.06 -5.28 -21.32
C THR A 132 -5.21 -5.59 -20.35
N TYR A 133 -5.20 -4.97 -19.17
CA TYR A 133 -6.22 -5.11 -18.13
C TYR A 133 -6.63 -3.74 -17.61
N ILE A 134 -7.92 -3.52 -17.39
CA ILE A 134 -8.43 -2.29 -16.80
C ILE A 134 -9.03 -2.59 -15.43
N ILE A 135 -8.35 -2.08 -14.40
CA ILE A 135 -8.72 -2.23 -12.99
C ILE A 135 -9.56 -1.01 -12.59
N HIS A 136 -10.64 -1.23 -11.84
CA HIS A 136 -11.48 -0.15 -11.32
C HIS A 136 -11.41 -0.13 -9.79
N LEU A 137 -10.63 0.81 -9.26
CA LEU A 137 -10.58 1.07 -7.82
C LEU A 137 -11.95 1.59 -7.36
N ASN A 138 -12.33 1.23 -6.15
CA ASN A 138 -13.52 1.76 -5.51
C ASN A 138 -13.44 3.30 -5.40
N PRO A 139 -14.40 4.06 -5.97
CA PRO A 139 -14.41 5.52 -5.90
C PRO A 139 -14.42 6.08 -4.48
N TYR A 140 -14.98 5.35 -3.50
CA TYR A 140 -14.92 5.75 -2.09
C TYR A 140 -13.51 5.72 -1.51
N LEU A 141 -12.59 4.95 -2.11
CA LEU A 141 -11.19 4.93 -1.71
C LEU A 141 -10.35 6.03 -2.38
N MET A 142 -10.85 6.67 -3.44
CA MET A 142 -10.12 7.70 -4.19
C MET A 142 -9.65 8.88 -3.32
N PRO A 143 -10.50 9.47 -2.44
CA PRO A 143 -10.10 10.59 -1.58
C PRO A 143 -8.83 10.29 -0.78
N PHE A 144 -8.67 9.07 -0.28
CA PHE A 144 -7.50 8.65 0.48
C PHE A 144 -6.20 8.58 -0.32
N PHE A 145 -6.25 8.73 -1.64
CA PHE A 145 -5.06 8.78 -2.50
C PHE A 145 -4.89 10.15 -3.17
N THR A 146 -5.98 10.87 -3.42
CA THR A 146 -5.94 12.12 -4.20
C THR A 146 -6.05 13.38 -3.33
N LEU A 147 -6.92 13.36 -2.31
CA LEU A 147 -7.24 14.51 -1.46
C LEU A 147 -6.42 14.47 -0.16
N LEU A 148 -5.11 14.61 -0.32
CA LEU A 148 -4.16 14.52 0.78
C LEU A 148 -3.89 15.92 1.34
N ASP A 149 -4.23 16.14 2.61
CA ASP A 149 -4.08 17.44 3.28
C ASP A 149 -2.77 17.54 4.09
N LYS A 150 -2.78 17.17 5.36
CA LYS A 150 -1.68 17.21 6.32
C LYS A 150 -1.31 15.81 6.84
N ARG A 151 -2.25 14.85 6.86
CA ARG A 151 -2.01 13.49 7.40
C ARG A 151 -1.88 12.46 6.27
N PHE A 152 -0.74 12.45 5.61
CA PHE A 152 -0.45 11.46 4.56
C PHE A 152 0.95 10.88 4.69
N THR A 153 1.10 9.69 4.13
CA THR A 153 2.36 8.95 4.03
C THR A 153 2.91 9.08 2.63
N ARG A 154 4.19 9.48 2.49
CA ARG A 154 4.90 9.50 1.20
C ARG A 154 5.81 8.29 1.07
N LEU A 155 5.76 7.64 -0.09
CA LEU A 155 6.60 6.47 -0.40
C LEU A 155 7.36 6.72 -1.70
N ASN A 156 8.57 6.17 -1.79
CA ASN A 156 9.28 6.09 -3.06
C ASN A 156 8.82 4.83 -3.81
N PHE A 157 8.24 5.01 -5.00
CA PHE A 157 7.74 3.90 -5.81
C PHE A 157 8.82 2.85 -6.10
N THR A 158 10.04 3.30 -6.39
CA THR A 158 11.16 2.41 -6.75
C THR A 158 11.63 1.58 -5.57
N GLU A 159 11.56 2.11 -4.36
CA GLU A 159 11.93 1.37 -3.15
C GLU A 159 10.86 0.36 -2.77
N VAL A 160 9.59 0.81 -2.72
CA VAL A 160 8.49 -0.06 -2.30
C VAL A 160 8.22 -1.18 -3.31
N SER A 161 8.47 -0.96 -4.61
CA SER A 161 8.32 -1.96 -5.67
C SER A 161 9.36 -3.10 -5.59
N ARG A 162 10.52 -2.84 -4.98
CA ARG A 162 11.59 -3.83 -4.76
C ARG A 162 11.33 -4.76 -3.58
N LEU A 163 10.46 -4.37 -2.66
CA LEU A 163 10.04 -5.25 -1.57
C LEU A 163 9.20 -6.40 -2.15
N THR A 164 9.33 -7.58 -1.56
CA THR A 164 8.66 -8.81 -2.02
C THR A 164 7.77 -9.42 -0.96
N ASN A 165 8.08 -9.24 0.32
CA ASN A 165 7.19 -9.65 1.40
C ASN A 165 6.13 -8.56 1.66
N PRO A 166 4.83 -8.88 1.59
CA PRO A 166 3.78 -7.90 1.87
C PRO A 166 3.83 -7.34 3.29
N TYR A 167 4.32 -8.10 4.27
CA TYR A 167 4.48 -7.61 5.64
C TYR A 167 5.62 -6.59 5.77
N SER A 168 6.70 -6.76 5.01
CA SER A 168 7.77 -5.78 4.91
C SER A 168 7.29 -4.50 4.24
N MET A 169 6.43 -4.60 3.22
CA MET A 169 5.79 -3.43 2.60
C MET A 169 4.93 -2.67 3.63
N ARG A 170 4.08 -3.36 4.41
CA ARG A 170 3.26 -2.73 5.46
C ARG A 170 4.11 -2.05 6.53
N LEU A 171 5.17 -2.70 7.00
CA LEU A 171 6.09 -2.10 7.97
C LEU A 171 6.78 -0.86 7.38
N TYR A 172 7.31 -0.95 6.17
CA TYR A 172 7.95 0.18 5.49
C TYR A 172 6.98 1.36 5.31
N GLU A 173 5.73 1.11 4.92
CA GLU A 173 4.68 2.13 4.85
C GLU A 173 4.48 2.83 6.21
N SER A 174 4.34 2.06 7.29
CA SER A 174 4.19 2.60 8.64
C SER A 174 5.40 3.40 9.10
N LEU A 175 6.63 3.00 8.77
CA LEU A 175 7.83 3.78 9.11
C LEU A 175 7.92 5.07 8.26
N CYS A 176 7.52 5.02 6.99
CA CYS A 176 7.50 6.21 6.14
C CYS A 176 6.52 7.28 6.64
N GLN A 177 5.46 6.89 7.35
CA GLN A 177 4.48 7.81 7.92
C GLN A 177 5.09 8.77 8.96
N TYR A 178 6.04 8.28 9.77
CA TYR A 178 6.70 9.06 10.84
C TYR A 178 8.08 9.60 10.41
N ARG A 179 8.41 9.51 9.12
CA ARG A 179 9.69 10.00 8.59
C ARG A 179 9.66 11.53 8.46
N LYS A 180 10.71 12.18 8.97
CA LYS A 180 10.96 13.61 8.85
C LYS A 180 11.60 13.96 7.51
N ASP A 181 11.68 15.25 7.22
CA ASP A 181 12.26 15.76 5.96
C ASP A 181 13.75 15.43 5.79
N ASP A 182 14.49 15.28 6.90
CA ASP A 182 15.89 14.85 6.91
C ASP A 182 16.08 13.33 6.74
N GLY A 183 14.99 12.60 6.52
CA GLY A 183 14.97 11.14 6.36
C GLY A 183 15.05 10.35 7.68
N SER A 184 15.22 11.02 8.82
CA SER A 184 15.21 10.39 10.15
C SER A 184 13.78 10.14 10.63
N GLY A 185 13.61 9.21 11.57
CA GLY A 185 12.33 9.02 12.23
C GLY A 185 12.38 7.99 13.35
N PHE A 186 11.29 7.96 14.12
CA PHE A 186 11.02 6.88 15.05
C PHE A 186 9.52 6.59 15.07
N ALA A 187 9.17 5.34 15.31
CA ALA A 187 7.79 4.89 15.45
C ALA A 187 7.69 3.92 16.62
N ILE A 188 6.64 4.02 17.43
CA ILE A 188 6.34 3.05 18.50
C ILE A 188 5.04 2.37 18.10
N LEU A 189 5.14 1.12 17.67
CA LEU A 189 4.00 0.38 17.14
C LEU A 189 3.62 -0.75 18.11
N GLY A 190 2.33 -0.89 18.39
CA GLY A 190 1.81 -1.99 19.19
C GLY A 190 2.00 -3.34 18.51
N GLY A 191 2.41 -4.36 19.25
CA GLY A 191 2.54 -5.72 18.72
C GLY A 191 1.20 -6.27 18.23
N GLU A 192 0.14 -6.08 19.02
CA GLU A 192 -1.22 -6.47 18.64
C GLU A 192 -1.75 -5.65 17.48
N TRP A 193 -1.54 -4.33 17.52
CA TRP A 193 -1.90 -3.44 16.42
C TRP A 193 -1.26 -3.88 15.10
N MET A 194 0.04 -4.19 15.06
CA MET A 194 0.69 -4.69 13.84
C MET A 194 0.11 -6.03 13.38
N ARG A 195 -0.24 -6.93 14.32
CA ARG A 195 -0.85 -8.22 13.97
C ARG A 195 -2.19 -8.05 13.28
N GLU A 196 -3.05 -7.20 13.86
CA GLU A 196 -4.36 -6.87 13.31
C GLU A 196 -4.23 -6.14 11.97
N ARG A 197 -3.52 -5.00 11.94
CA ARG A 197 -3.49 -4.11 10.78
C ARG A 197 -2.76 -4.69 9.57
N TYR A 198 -1.78 -5.57 9.80
CA TYR A 198 -1.03 -6.20 8.70
C TYR A 198 -1.60 -7.57 8.30
N GLY A 199 -2.61 -8.07 9.03
CA GLY A 199 -3.16 -9.41 8.83
C GLY A 199 -2.10 -10.49 9.02
N LEU A 200 -1.35 -10.42 10.12
CA LEU A 200 -0.30 -11.39 10.42
C LEU A 200 -0.90 -12.74 10.82
N PRO A 201 -0.23 -13.87 10.53
CA PRO A 201 -0.72 -15.19 10.91
C PRO A 201 -0.89 -15.33 12.43
N LYS A 202 -1.91 -16.10 12.86
CA LYS A 202 -2.19 -16.34 14.29
C LYS A 202 -0.99 -16.88 15.07
N SER A 203 -0.07 -17.61 14.41
CA SER A 203 1.16 -18.11 15.03
C SER A 203 2.04 -17.00 15.62
N TYR A 204 1.93 -15.77 15.11
CA TYR A 204 2.71 -14.61 15.57
C TYR A 204 2.15 -13.99 16.87
N GLN A 205 1.10 -14.56 17.47
CA GLN A 205 0.72 -14.26 18.85
C GLN A 205 1.88 -14.57 19.82
N ARG A 206 2.68 -15.60 19.51
CA ARG A 206 3.92 -15.89 20.25
C ARG A 206 5.00 -14.88 19.85
N TYR A 207 5.47 -14.09 20.81
CA TYR A 207 6.44 -13.03 20.53
C TYR A 207 7.73 -13.54 19.87
N ALA A 208 8.24 -14.71 20.27
CA ALA A 208 9.42 -15.30 19.63
C ALA A 208 9.22 -15.55 18.13
N GLU A 209 8.03 -16.01 17.72
CA GLU A 209 7.66 -16.18 16.32
C GLU A 209 7.48 -14.84 15.61
N PHE A 210 6.79 -13.89 16.24
CA PHE A 210 6.63 -12.53 15.72
C PHE A 210 7.98 -11.87 15.44
N LYS A 211 8.92 -11.97 16.39
CA LYS A 211 10.27 -11.40 16.24
C LYS A 211 11.05 -12.09 15.11
N ARG A 212 11.15 -13.42 15.15
CA ARG A 212 11.96 -14.20 14.20
C ARG A 212 11.39 -14.20 12.78
N SER A 213 10.07 -14.36 12.65
CA SER A 213 9.42 -14.62 11.37
C SER A 213 8.84 -13.36 10.72
N PHE A 214 8.58 -12.29 11.50
CA PHE A 214 8.17 -10.99 10.99
C PHE A 214 9.23 -9.92 11.20
N LEU A 215 9.50 -9.45 12.43
CA LEU A 215 10.34 -8.25 12.67
C LEU A 215 11.71 -8.35 12.01
N THR A 216 12.47 -9.40 12.34
CA THR A 216 13.85 -9.56 11.83
C THR A 216 13.88 -9.70 10.30
N LYS A 217 12.93 -10.45 9.72
CA LYS A 217 12.87 -10.65 8.27
C LYS A 217 12.43 -9.38 7.54
N ALA A 218 11.44 -8.68 8.08
CA ALA A 218 10.91 -7.46 7.48
C ALA A 218 11.96 -6.34 7.49
N VAL A 219 12.62 -6.13 8.62
CA VAL A 219 13.71 -5.16 8.74
C VAL A 219 14.84 -5.50 7.76
N ALA A 220 15.32 -6.75 7.75
CA ALA A 220 16.40 -7.17 6.86
C ALA A 220 16.07 -6.95 5.37
N GLU A 221 14.83 -7.22 4.95
CA GLU A 221 14.41 -6.99 3.58
C GLU A 221 14.33 -5.50 3.24
N ILE A 222 13.80 -4.67 4.15
CA ILE A 222 13.72 -3.21 3.96
C ILE A 222 15.13 -2.62 3.81
N GLU A 223 16.05 -2.96 4.72
CA GLU A 223 17.42 -2.44 4.67
C GLU A 223 18.23 -2.91 3.46
N LYS A 224 17.87 -4.08 2.89
CA LYS A 224 18.49 -4.64 1.69
C LYS A 224 18.02 -3.95 0.41
N ASN A 225 16.73 -3.60 0.34
CA ASN A 225 16.10 -3.17 -0.91
C ASN A 225 15.78 -1.67 -0.97
N THR A 226 15.90 -0.97 0.16
CA THR A 226 15.67 0.48 0.28
C THR A 226 16.90 1.15 0.90
N LYS A 227 16.92 2.48 0.92
CA LYS A 227 17.99 3.24 1.61
C LYS A 227 17.77 3.43 3.11
N MET A 228 16.71 2.84 3.66
CA MET A 228 16.38 2.97 5.08
C MET A 228 17.23 2.01 5.93
N LYS A 229 17.83 2.53 7.00
CA LYS A 229 18.48 1.76 8.06
C LYS A 229 17.65 1.81 9.32
N ILE A 230 17.41 0.67 9.95
CA ILE A 230 16.42 0.48 11.00
C ILE A 230 17.04 -0.27 12.18
N VAL A 231 16.91 0.31 13.36
CA VAL A 231 17.14 -0.36 14.64
C VAL A 231 15.81 -0.45 15.36
N PHE A 232 15.53 -1.60 16.00
CA PHE A 232 14.35 -1.75 16.82
C PHE A 232 14.67 -2.27 18.23
N SER A 233 13.89 -1.82 19.19
CA SER A 233 13.94 -2.27 20.59
C SER A 233 12.54 -2.59 21.12
N GLU A 234 12.52 -3.38 22.18
CA GLU A 234 11.31 -3.90 22.79
C GLU A 234 10.84 -2.97 23.90
N VAL A 235 9.55 -2.64 23.92
CA VAL A 235 8.92 -1.89 25.01
C VAL A 235 8.04 -2.86 25.78
N THR A 236 8.34 -3.02 27.07
CA THR A 236 7.69 -3.99 27.94
C THR A 236 6.79 -3.32 28.96
N GLU A 237 5.63 -3.94 29.22
CA GLU A 237 4.73 -3.59 30.32
C GLU A 237 4.44 -4.87 31.11
N GLY A 238 4.66 -4.85 32.42
CA GLY A 238 4.47 -6.04 33.27
C GLY A 238 5.30 -7.25 32.85
N GLY A 239 6.50 -7.03 32.30
CA GLY A 239 7.41 -8.09 31.83
C GLY A 239 7.05 -8.72 30.48
N LYS A 240 6.00 -8.24 29.81
CA LYS A 240 5.60 -8.69 28.46
C LYS A 240 5.90 -7.59 27.45
N VAL A 241 6.42 -7.98 26.28
CA VAL A 241 6.62 -7.04 25.16
C VAL A 241 5.27 -6.64 24.59
N THR A 242 4.90 -5.35 24.70
CA THR A 242 3.62 -4.82 24.21
C THR A 242 3.79 -3.97 22.97
N ARG A 243 4.90 -3.23 22.85
CA ARG A 243 5.20 -2.36 21.71
C ARG A 243 6.63 -2.56 21.22
N ILE A 244 6.86 -2.20 19.97
CA ILE A 244 8.20 -2.18 19.34
C ILE A 244 8.52 -0.74 18.97
N LYS A 245 9.66 -0.25 19.45
CA LYS A 245 10.20 1.06 19.09
C LYS A 245 11.16 0.86 17.93
N PHE A 246 10.86 1.47 16.79
CA PHE A 246 11.75 1.57 15.64
C PHE A 246 12.41 2.94 15.63
N THR A 247 13.68 2.98 15.30
CA THR A 247 14.45 4.20 15.01
C THR A 247 15.19 3.99 13.72
N TYR A 248 15.12 4.96 12.81
CA TYR A 248 15.60 4.77 11.46
C TYR A 248 16.11 6.06 10.82
N GLN A 249 17.00 5.87 9.85
CA GLN A 249 17.51 6.92 8.99
C GLN A 249 17.42 6.44 7.55
N GLN A 250 16.89 7.29 6.68
CA GLN A 250 16.89 7.08 5.25
C GLN A 250 17.85 8.07 4.59
N SER A 251 18.82 7.55 3.82
CA SER A 251 19.81 8.34 3.07
C SER A 251 19.41 8.52 1.60
#